data_AF-A0AAN6UN00-F1
#
_entry.id   AF-A0AAN6UN00-F1
#
_cell.length_a   1.000
_cell.length_b   1.000
_cell.length_c   1.000
_cell.angle_alpha   90.00
_cell.angle_beta   90.00
_cell.angle_gamma   90.00
#
_symmetry.space_group_name_H-M   'P 1'
#
loop_
_entity.id
_entity.type
_entity.pdbx_description
1 polymer ?
#
loop_
_entity_poly.entity_id
_entity_poly.type
_entity_poly.pdbx_seq_one_letter_code
_entity_poly.pdbx_strand_id
1 'polypeptide(L)'
;MLPTLVRRLAQAAKPQLNAAAANATKLKKVWPPDMKTMSTQQQLHFEKKYKRRVKLATARPQFDKAMQLAQLFTMALVVGYMALFMDWNGVPTPFDPLRENFYGFFGAFTKETKKLELREHHRPPQPESSD
;
A
#
# COMPACT_ATOMS: atom_id res chain seq x y z
N MET A 1 -22.37 -17.96 -11.26
CA MET A 1 -23.83 -17.87 -10.94
C MET A 1 -24.13 -17.05 -9.68
N LEU A 2 -23.20 -16.88 -8.73
CA LEU A 2 -23.40 -16.05 -7.53
C LEU A 2 -23.49 -14.51 -7.75
N PRO A 3 -22.75 -13.87 -8.69
CA PRO A 3 -22.75 -12.40 -8.78
C PRO A 3 -24.10 -11.83 -9.24
N THR A 4 -24.87 -12.61 -10.00
CA THR A 4 -26.21 -12.22 -10.46
C THR A 4 -27.24 -12.29 -9.33
N LEU A 5 -27.11 -13.23 -8.40
CA LEU A 5 -27.96 -13.32 -7.21
C LEU A 5 -27.70 -12.14 -6.26
N VAL A 6 -26.43 -11.80 -6.03
CA VAL A 6 -26.05 -10.62 -5.22
C VAL A 6 -26.60 -9.34 -5.85
N ARG A 7 -26.49 -9.18 -7.17
CA ARG A 7 -27.02 -8.02 -7.88
C ARG A 7 -28.56 -7.93 -7.81
N ARG A 8 -29.26 -9.06 -7.91
CA ARG A 8 -30.74 -9.11 -7.81
C ARG A 8 -31.22 -8.83 -6.38
N LEU A 9 -30.56 -9.39 -5.36
CA LEU A 9 -30.85 -9.10 -3.95
C LEU A 9 -30.60 -7.62 -3.62
N ALA A 10 -29.50 -7.05 -4.12
CA ALA A 10 -29.22 -5.62 -3.96
C ALA A 10 -30.26 -4.74 -4.67
N GLN A 11 -30.80 -5.15 -5.83
CA GLN A 11 -31.89 -4.44 -6.50
C GLN A 11 -33.22 -4.51 -5.74
N ALA A 12 -33.53 -5.64 -5.09
CA ALA A 12 -34.74 -5.82 -4.29
C ALA A 12 -34.75 -4.97 -3.01
N ALA A 13 -33.58 -4.66 -2.43
CA ALA A 13 -33.46 -3.83 -1.23
C ALA A 13 -33.57 -2.32 -1.50
N LYS A 14 -33.27 -1.85 -2.72
CA LYS A 14 -33.33 -0.42 -3.10
C LYS A 14 -34.67 0.29 -2.82
N PRO A 15 -35.85 -0.27 -3.17
CA PRO A 15 -37.12 0.40 -2.89
C PRO A 15 -37.41 0.52 -1.39
N GLN A 16 -37.00 -0.47 -0.57
CA GLN A 16 -37.15 -0.40 0.89
C GLN A 16 -36.24 0.66 1.50
N LEU A 17 -35.01 0.81 1.00
CA LEU A 17 -34.10 1.88 1.40
C LEU A 17 -34.65 3.27 1.03
N ASN A 18 -35.24 3.41 -0.16
CA ASN A 18 -35.85 4.66 -0.60
C ASN A 18 -37.10 5.01 0.23
N ALA A 19 -37.93 4.02 0.57
CA ALA A 19 -39.11 4.21 1.43
C ALA A 19 -38.73 4.52 2.88
N ALA A 20 -37.64 3.94 3.40
CA ALA A 20 -37.07 4.28 4.70
C ALA A 20 -36.43 5.67 4.71
N ALA A 21 -35.79 6.10 3.61
CA ALA A 21 -35.25 7.45 3.45
C ALA A 21 -36.34 8.52 3.28
N ALA A 22 -37.46 8.18 2.63
CA ALA A 22 -38.62 9.07 2.50
C ALA A 22 -39.28 9.36 3.86
N ASN A 23 -39.21 8.41 4.80
CA ASN A 23 -39.62 8.57 6.19
C ASN A 23 -38.41 8.72 7.13
N ALA A 24 -37.40 9.49 6.74
CA ALA A 24 -36.27 9.78 7.61
C ALA A 24 -36.74 10.60 8.81
N THR A 25 -36.99 9.92 9.93
CA THR A 25 -37.13 10.54 11.25
C THR A 25 -35.96 11.50 11.43
N LYS A 26 -36.24 12.79 11.69
CA LYS A 26 -35.20 13.80 11.90
C LYS A 26 -34.20 13.24 12.90
N LEU A 27 -32.97 13.01 12.45
CA LEU A 27 -31.90 12.52 13.30
C LEU A 27 -31.80 13.49 14.49
N LYS A 28 -32.02 12.99 15.72
CA LYS A 28 -31.96 13.80 16.95
C LYS A 28 -30.61 14.53 17.08
N LYS A 29 -29.58 14.07 16.37
CA LYS A 29 -28.26 14.68 16.28
C LYS A 29 -27.79 14.70 14.83
N VAL A 30 -27.65 15.91 14.26
CA VAL A 30 -27.05 16.10 12.95
C VAL A 30 -25.57 15.71 13.02
N TRP A 31 -25.17 14.86 12.10
CA TRP A 31 -23.77 14.49 11.85
C TRP A 31 -23.42 15.04 10.46
N PRO A 32 -22.23 15.61 10.21
CA PRO A 32 -21.11 15.89 11.10
C PRO A 32 -21.36 17.09 12.04
N PRO A 33 -20.68 17.17 13.20
CA PRO A 33 -20.69 18.37 14.02
C PRO A 33 -20.03 19.52 13.27
N ASP A 34 -20.68 20.69 13.22
CA ASP A 34 -20.08 21.90 12.65
C ASP A 34 -18.87 22.34 13.48
N MET A 35 -17.66 22.13 12.97
CA MET A 35 -16.44 22.46 13.71
C MET A 35 -16.21 23.97 13.85
N LYS A 36 -16.79 24.76 12.95
CA LYS A 36 -16.63 26.22 12.91
C LYS A 36 -17.39 26.95 14.02
N THR A 37 -18.44 26.35 14.57
CA THR A 37 -19.30 26.95 15.61
C THR A 37 -18.90 26.54 17.02
N MET A 38 -17.95 25.59 17.16
CA MET A 38 -17.51 25.06 18.46
C MET A 38 -16.28 25.81 18.99
N SER A 39 -16.18 25.87 20.32
CA SER A 39 -14.98 26.36 21.01
C SER A 39 -13.75 25.52 20.65
N THR A 40 -12.58 26.15 20.55
CA THR A 40 -11.29 25.52 20.23
C THR A 40 -11.00 24.32 21.14
N GLN A 41 -11.39 24.37 22.42
CA GLN A 41 -11.21 23.25 23.35
C GLN A 41 -12.03 22.01 22.93
N GLN A 42 -13.26 22.21 22.44
CA GLN A 42 -14.13 21.13 21.98
C GLN A 42 -13.60 20.54 20.67
N GLN A 43 -13.12 21.39 19.75
CA GLN A 43 -12.50 20.95 18.50
C GLN A 43 -11.30 20.02 18.76
N LEU A 44 -10.40 20.40 19.67
CA LEU A 44 -9.25 19.57 20.06
C LEU A 44 -9.66 18.24 20.71
N HIS A 45 -10.74 18.23 21.50
CA HIS A 45 -11.26 16.99 22.07
C HIS A 45 -11.76 16.02 20.99
N PHE A 46 -12.49 16.54 19.99
CA PHE A 46 -12.94 15.74 18.84
C PHE A 46 -11.77 15.25 18.01
N GLU A 47 -10.78 16.09 17.74
CA GLU A 47 -9.57 15.70 17.01
C GLU A 47 -8.84 14.56 17.72
N LYS A 48 -8.61 14.68 19.04
CA LYS A 48 -8.01 13.62 19.85
C LYS A 48 -8.82 12.32 19.78
N LYS A 49 -10.15 12.41 19.91
CA LYS A 49 -11.05 11.24 19.84
C LYS A 49 -11.03 10.58 18.47
N TYR A 50 -11.00 11.38 17.40
CA TYR A 50 -10.90 10.90 16.03
C TYR A 50 -9.58 10.17 15.80
N LYS A 51 -8.45 10.80 16.13
CA LYS A 51 -7.11 10.19 16.00
C LYS A 51 -7.00 8.86 16.76
N ARG A 52 -7.55 8.78 17.97
CA ARG A 52 -7.61 7.53 18.75
C ARG A 52 -8.40 6.44 18.04
N ARG A 53 -9.56 6.76 17.47
CA ARG A 53 -10.40 5.80 16.73
C ARG A 53 -9.74 5.33 15.44
N VAL A 54 -9.10 6.24 14.69
CA VAL A 54 -8.33 5.88 13.50
C VAL A 54 -7.17 4.96 13.85
N LYS A 55 -6.44 5.27 14.93
CA LYS A 55 -5.34 4.42 15.41
C LYS A 55 -5.85 3.03 15.79
N LEU A 56 -6.97 2.93 16.52
CA LEU A 56 -7.57 1.64 16.89
C LEU A 56 -8.10 0.86 15.69
N ALA A 57 -8.74 1.53 14.73
CA ALA A 57 -9.23 0.92 13.50
C ALA A 57 -8.08 0.42 12.62
N THR A 58 -6.96 1.14 12.60
CA THR A 58 -5.77 0.75 11.83
C THR A 58 -4.93 -0.31 12.55
N ALA A 59 -5.00 -0.38 13.87
CA ALA A 59 -4.27 -1.36 14.69
C ALA A 59 -4.72 -2.82 14.48
N ARG A 60 -5.91 -3.04 13.93
CA ARG A 60 -6.41 -4.37 13.56
C ARG A 60 -6.53 -4.40 12.02
N PRO A 61 -5.91 -5.29 11.22
CA PRO A 61 -5.11 -6.50 11.45
C PRO A 61 -3.75 -6.45 10.70
N GLN A 62 -2.65 -6.18 11.40
CA GLN A 62 -1.33 -6.10 10.75
C GLN A 62 -0.80 -7.47 10.33
N PHE A 63 -1.15 -8.53 11.07
CA PHE A 63 -0.70 -9.89 10.80
C PHE A 63 -1.26 -10.44 9.49
N ASP A 64 -2.56 -10.26 9.25
CA ASP A 64 -3.20 -10.72 8.00
C ASP A 64 -2.60 -10.01 6.78
N LYS A 65 -2.34 -8.70 6.90
CA LYS A 65 -1.67 -7.91 5.84
C LYS A 65 -0.24 -8.38 5.62
N ALA A 66 0.49 -8.69 6.69
CA ALA A 66 1.85 -9.21 6.60
C ALA A 66 1.87 -10.59 5.93
N MET A 67 0.92 -11.47 6.25
CA MET A 67 0.82 -12.78 5.63
C MET A 67 0.40 -12.70 4.16
N GLN A 68 -0.50 -11.78 3.81
CA GLN A 68 -0.84 -11.53 2.41
C GLN A 68 0.38 -11.02 1.61
N LEU A 69 1.18 -10.13 2.21
CA LEU A 69 2.41 -9.66 1.60
C LEU A 69 3.44 -10.78 1.48
N ALA A 70 3.59 -11.61 2.50
CA ALA A 70 4.47 -12.77 2.48
C ALA A 70 4.06 -13.77 1.39
N GLN A 71 2.76 -14.02 1.21
CA GLN A 71 2.24 -14.88 0.15
C GLN A 71 2.55 -14.32 -1.25
N LEU A 72 2.32 -13.01 -1.46
CA LEU A 72 2.65 -12.38 -2.73
C LEU A 72 4.15 -12.39 -2.99
N PHE A 73 4.95 -12.18 -1.95
CA PHE A 73 6.40 -12.20 -2.03
C PHE A 73 6.92 -13.60 -2.38
N THR A 74 6.42 -14.65 -1.73
CA THR A 74 6.83 -16.03 -2.06
C THR A 74 6.42 -16.42 -3.48
N MET A 75 5.21 -16.07 -3.92
CA MET A 75 4.81 -16.31 -5.32
C MET A 75 5.69 -15.54 -6.31
N ALA A 76 5.98 -14.27 -6.03
CA ALA A 76 6.83 -13.46 -6.89
C ALA A 76 8.26 -14.01 -6.96
N LEU A 77 8.82 -14.48 -5.85
CA LEU A 77 10.13 -15.12 -5.82
C LEU A 77 10.16 -16.42 -6.64
N VAL A 78 9.14 -17.28 -6.49
CA VAL A 78 9.08 -18.54 -7.25
C VAL A 78 8.95 -18.25 -8.75
N VAL A 79 8.04 -17.35 -9.15
CA VAL A 79 7.86 -16.98 -10.55
C VAL A 79 9.12 -16.31 -11.11
N GLY A 80 9.74 -15.40 -10.33
CA GLY A 80 11.00 -14.76 -10.69
C GLY A 80 12.15 -15.74 -10.84
N TYR A 81 12.26 -16.75 -9.97
CA TYR A 81 13.25 -17.81 -10.08
C TYR A 81 13.04 -18.65 -11.33
N MET A 82 11.79 -19.06 -11.60
CA MET A 82 11.46 -19.82 -12.80
C MET A 82 11.75 -19.05 -14.08
N ALA A 83 11.47 -17.75 -14.10
CA ALA A 83 11.71 -16.90 -15.25
C ALA A 83 13.20 -16.56 -15.43
N LEU A 84 13.96 -16.33 -14.35
CA LEU A 84 15.32 -15.78 -14.44
C LEU A 84 16.43 -16.83 -14.33
N PHE A 85 16.27 -17.85 -13.49
CA PHE A 85 17.35 -18.78 -13.13
C PHE A 85 17.10 -20.23 -13.55
N MET A 86 15.84 -20.65 -13.73
CA MET A 86 15.56 -22.00 -14.18
C MET A 86 16.03 -22.16 -15.63
N ASP A 87 17.00 -23.04 -15.83
CA ASP A 87 17.48 -23.40 -17.17
C ASP A 87 16.61 -24.54 -17.70
N TRP A 88 15.84 -24.25 -18.74
CA TRP A 88 14.95 -25.22 -19.38
C TRP A 88 15.74 -25.87 -20.51
N ASN A 89 16.62 -26.80 -20.12
CA ASN A 89 17.56 -27.54 -20.97
C ASN A 89 17.07 -27.74 -22.42
N GLY A 90 17.47 -26.81 -23.31
CA GLY A 90 17.36 -26.95 -24.76
C GLY A 90 16.13 -26.33 -25.45
N VAL A 91 15.26 -25.58 -24.77
CA VAL A 91 14.13 -24.87 -25.41
C VAL A 91 14.37 -23.36 -25.38
N PRO A 92 14.35 -22.64 -26.53
CA PRO A 92 14.46 -21.18 -26.52
C PRO A 92 13.27 -20.59 -25.77
N THR A 93 13.52 -19.95 -24.63
CA THR A 93 12.44 -19.46 -23.77
C THR A 93 12.13 -18.01 -24.11
N PRO A 94 10.84 -17.59 -24.08
CA PRO A 94 10.47 -16.20 -24.37
C PRO A 94 10.95 -15.20 -23.30
N PHE A 95 11.63 -15.67 -22.24
CA PHE A 95 12.11 -14.87 -21.13
C PHE A 95 13.59 -14.46 -21.25
N ASP A 96 14.29 -14.88 -22.30
CA ASP A 96 15.70 -14.52 -22.53
C ASP A 96 15.92 -12.99 -22.61
N PRO A 97 15.08 -12.21 -23.32
CA PRO A 97 15.20 -10.74 -23.32
C PRO A 97 14.93 -10.11 -21.95
N LEU A 98 14.10 -10.78 -21.13
CA LEU A 98 13.79 -10.33 -19.77
C LEU A 98 15.00 -10.50 -18.85
N ARG A 99 15.73 -11.63 -19.00
CA ARG A 99 16.97 -11.91 -18.26
C ARG A 99 18.05 -10.90 -18.59
N GLU A 100 18.28 -10.64 -19.87
CA GLU A 100 19.28 -9.66 -20.33
C GLU A 100 19.01 -8.26 -19.79
N ASN A 101 17.75 -7.81 -19.84
CA ASN A 101 17.36 -6.52 -19.29
C ASN A 101 17.49 -6.46 -17.77
N PHE A 102 17.16 -7.55 -17.06
CA PHE A 102 17.31 -7.63 -15.61
C PHE A 102 18.77 -7.55 -15.18
N TYR A 103 19.66 -8.35 -15.79
CA TYR A 103 21.09 -8.32 -15.50
C TYR A 103 21.75 -7.02 -15.98
N GLY A 104 21.29 -6.43 -17.09
CA GLY A 104 21.74 -5.12 -17.55
C GLY A 104 21.40 -4.01 -16.55
N PHE A 105 20.17 -4.02 -16.02
CA PHE A 105 19.72 -3.07 -15.01
C PHE A 105 20.44 -3.25 -13.66
N PHE A 106 20.51 -4.48 -13.14
CA PHE A 106 21.23 -4.77 -11.89
C PHE A 106 22.75 -4.57 -12.01
N GLY A 107 23.32 -4.87 -13.18
CA GLY A 107 24.72 -4.63 -13.50
C GLY A 107 25.08 -3.14 -13.57
N ALA A 108 24.20 -2.31 -14.12
CA ALA A 108 24.37 -0.85 -14.09
C ALA A 108 24.31 -0.31 -12.65
N PHE A 109 23.34 -0.79 -11.86
CA PHE A 109 23.16 -0.36 -10.48
C PHE A 109 24.37 -0.71 -9.59
N THR A 110 24.95 -1.89 -9.78
CA THR A 110 26.17 -2.34 -9.07
C THR A 110 27.44 -1.63 -9.53
N LYS A 111 27.53 -1.19 -10.79
CA LYS A 111 28.65 -0.36 -11.27
C LYS A 111 28.59 1.06 -10.68
N GLU A 112 27.41 1.65 -10.62
CA GLU A 112 27.23 2.99 -10.04
C GLU A 112 27.50 3.00 -8.53
N THR A 113 27.05 1.99 -7.77
CA THR A 113 27.38 1.89 -6.33
C THR A 113 28.88 1.71 -6.10
N LYS A 114 29.56 0.84 -6.86
CA LYS A 114 31.03 0.70 -6.78
C LYS A 114 31.76 1.98 -7.16
N LYS A 115 31.27 2.72 -8.15
CA LYS A 115 31.85 4.01 -8.58
C LYS A 115 31.62 5.12 -7.55
N LEU A 116 30.51 5.08 -6.82
CA LEU A 116 30.21 6.00 -5.71
C LEU A 116 31.13 5.73 -4.50
N GLU A 117 31.33 4.48 -4.12
CA GLU A 117 32.27 4.13 -3.03
C GLU A 117 33.72 4.47 -3.39
N LEU A 118 34.13 4.25 -4.66
CA LEU A 118 35.47 4.64 -5.14
C LEU A 118 35.68 6.16 -5.11
N ARG A 119 34.63 6.94 -5.40
CA ARG A 119 34.66 8.42 -5.32
C ARG A 119 34.67 8.93 -3.88
N GLU A 120 34.02 8.23 -2.96
CA GLU A 120 34.04 8.57 -1.54
C GLU A 120 35.42 8.33 -0.93
N HIS A 121 36.06 7.20 -1.25
CA HIS A 121 37.43 6.91 -0.83
C HIS A 121 38.46 7.89 -1.43
N HIS A 122 38.18 8.48 -2.59
CA HIS A 122 39.05 9.49 -3.21
C HIS A 122 38.68 10.94 -2.80
N ARG A 123 37.71 11.16 -1.91
CA ARG A 123 37.42 12.50 -1.38
C ARG A 123 38.61 12.94 -0.51
N PRO A 124 39.34 14.01 -0.86
CA PRO A 124 40.45 14.47 -0.02
C PRO A 124 39.92 14.88 1.36
N PRO A 125 40.66 14.63 2.45
CA PRO A 125 40.23 14.97 3.80
C PRO A 125 39.94 16.48 3.89
N GLN A 126 38.77 16.81 4.44
CA GLN A 126 38.41 18.20 4.77
C GLN A 126 39.43 18.71 5.79
N PRO A 127 40.07 19.87 5.56
CA PRO A 127 40.99 20.42 6.55
C PRO A 127 40.19 20.81 7.79
N GLU A 128 40.38 20.07 8.89
CA GLU A 128 39.87 20.48 10.21
C GLU A 128 40.53 21.81 10.58
N SER A 129 39.74 22.88 10.56
CA SER A 129 40.09 24.18 11.12
C SER A 129 40.38 24.00 12.61
N SER A 130 41.64 24.18 12.99
CA SER A 130 42.14 24.08 14.35
C SER A 130 41.89 25.41 15.08
N ASP A 131 41.06 25.39 16.12
CA ASP A 131 40.94 26.42 17.17
C ASP A 131 41.57 25.90 18.47
#